data_AF-A0A7S1P8U3-F1
#
_entry.id   AF-A0A7S1P8U3-F1
#
_cell.length_a   1.000
_cell.length_b   1.000
_cell.length_c   1.000
_cell.angle_alpha   90.00
_cell.angle_beta   90.00
_cell.angle_gamma   90.00
#
_symmetry.space_group_name_H-M   'P 1'
#
loop_
_entity.id
_entity.type
_entity.pdbx_description
1 polymer ?
#
loop_
_entity_poly.entity_id
_entity_poly.type
_entity_poly.pdbx_seq_one_letter_code
_entity_poly.pdbx_strand_id
1 'polypeptide(L)'
;RNMTRGTGRGRGGRRGSKRKRRGSGAGGGGMDDGDGATGTAGQFMSMDDVLDKLIQKSKVEVEEQLRVYTANTNGLGGIALLQDKLKDAIEHYRHVLETAATEDRSCFRVDALQRIHTLENLHEVLHEIL
;
A
#
# COMPACT_ATOMS: atom_id res chain seq x y z
N ARG A 1 -18.77 -9.06 -53.78
CA ARG A 1 -18.13 -9.47 -55.06
C ARG A 1 -16.66 -9.08 -55.00
N ASN A 2 -15.78 -10.08 -55.20
CA ASN A 2 -14.30 -10.05 -55.41
C ASN A 2 -13.46 -9.38 -54.30
N MET A 3 -12.64 -10.06 -53.48
CA MET A 3 -11.68 -11.18 -53.63
C MET A 3 -10.49 -10.94 -54.57
N THR A 4 -9.30 -11.29 -54.03
CA THR A 4 -7.93 -11.50 -54.61
C THR A 4 -7.06 -10.26 -54.76
N ARG A 5 -5.74 -10.21 -54.45
CA ARG A 5 -4.64 -11.10 -53.98
C ARG A 5 -3.53 -10.09 -53.53
N GLY A 6 -2.66 -10.28 -52.53
CA GLY A 6 -1.78 -11.40 -52.25
C GLY A 6 -0.34 -11.11 -52.73
N THR A 7 0.63 -11.25 -51.81
CA THR A 7 2.12 -11.22 -51.97
C THR A 7 2.80 -9.85 -51.88
N GLY A 8 3.91 -9.60 -51.16
CA GLY A 8 4.79 -10.44 -50.33
C GLY A 8 6.19 -9.79 -50.26
N ARG A 9 6.93 -10.02 -49.15
CA ARG A 9 8.36 -9.71 -48.89
C ARG A 9 8.65 -8.23 -48.59
N GLY A 10 9.25 -7.81 -47.48
CA GLY A 10 10.23 -8.45 -46.61
C GLY A 10 11.58 -7.76 -46.81
N ARG A 11 12.08 -7.02 -45.80
CA ARG A 11 13.50 -6.92 -45.39
C ARG A 11 13.71 -5.78 -44.39
N GLY A 12 14.36 -6.11 -43.29
CA GLY A 12 14.63 -5.23 -42.16
C GLY A 12 15.62 -4.11 -42.46
N GLY A 13 15.34 -2.96 -41.84
CA GLY A 13 16.26 -1.82 -41.77
C GLY A 13 17.05 -1.85 -40.46
N ARG A 14 18.31 -2.26 -40.56
CA ARG A 14 19.37 -2.02 -39.57
C ARG A 14 19.64 -0.51 -39.46
N ARG A 15 19.56 0.05 -38.25
CA ARG A 15 20.23 1.29 -37.82
C ARG A 15 20.38 1.19 -36.30
N GLY A 16 21.50 1.44 -35.64
CA GLY A 16 22.81 1.94 -36.00
C GLY A 16 23.54 2.12 -34.68
N SER A 17 24.73 1.55 -34.56
CA SER A 17 25.53 1.50 -33.35
C SER A 17 25.99 2.88 -32.89
N LYS A 18 25.87 3.19 -31.59
CA LYS A 18 26.67 4.25 -30.95
C LYS A 18 27.46 3.66 -29.78
N ARG A 19 28.63 3.13 -30.13
CA ARG A 19 29.71 2.76 -29.20
C ARG A 19 30.26 4.04 -28.57
N LYS A 20 30.11 4.21 -27.26
CA LYS A 20 30.84 5.23 -26.48
C LYS A 20 32.19 4.62 -26.07
N ARG A 21 33.28 5.19 -26.60
CA ARG A 21 34.66 4.75 -26.34
C ARG A 21 35.13 5.27 -24.98
N ARG A 22 35.71 4.33 -24.22
CA ARG A 22 36.84 4.41 -23.28
C ARG A 22 37.33 5.81 -22.85
N GLY A 23 37.29 6.04 -21.55
CA GLY A 23 38.30 6.83 -20.83
C GLY A 23 38.97 5.94 -19.79
N SER A 24 40.28 5.73 -19.95
CA SER A 24 41.15 5.05 -19.00
C SER A 24 41.60 6.05 -17.93
N GLY A 25 41.47 5.68 -16.65
CA GLY A 25 42.07 6.39 -15.52
C GLY A 25 42.62 5.34 -14.56
N ALA A 26 43.93 5.41 -14.31
CA ALA A 26 44.70 4.46 -13.53
C ALA A 26 44.77 4.88 -12.05
N GLY A 27 44.89 3.89 -11.16
CA GLY A 27 45.77 3.94 -9.99
C GLY A 27 45.22 4.55 -8.69
N GLY A 28 45.04 3.69 -7.69
CA GLY A 28 44.86 3.99 -6.26
C GLY A 28 44.09 2.83 -5.60
N GLY A 29 44.75 1.79 -5.10
CA GLY A 29 45.22 1.74 -3.71
C GLY A 29 43.98 1.67 -2.79
N GLY A 30 43.47 0.49 -2.43
CA GLY A 30 44.13 -0.47 -1.55
C GLY A 30 43.64 -0.23 -0.11
N MET A 31 42.50 -0.84 0.24
CA MET A 31 42.06 -1.18 1.60
C MET A 31 41.10 -2.35 1.45
N ASP A 32 41.71 -3.53 1.47
CA ASP A 32 41.10 -4.83 1.70
C ASP A 32 40.86 -4.92 3.21
N ASP A 33 39.66 -4.57 3.68
CA ASP A 33 39.23 -4.86 5.05
C ASP A 33 38.50 -6.21 5.02
N GLY A 34 39.27 -7.23 5.36
CA GLY A 34 38.86 -8.62 5.41
C GLY A 34 37.74 -8.90 6.42
N ASP A 35 36.94 -9.88 6.01
CA ASP A 35 36.40 -11.02 6.76
C ASP A 35 36.48 -10.98 8.30
N GLY A 36 35.33 -11.17 8.96
CA GLY A 36 35.32 -11.55 10.37
C GLY A 36 34.01 -11.34 11.11
N ALA A 37 33.32 -12.45 11.37
CA ALA A 37 32.42 -12.70 12.50
C ALA A 37 30.94 -12.25 12.39
N THR A 38 30.12 -13.22 11.99
CA THR A 38 28.88 -13.56 12.70
C THR A 38 29.03 -13.37 14.21
N GLY A 39 28.48 -12.29 14.76
CA GLY A 39 28.48 -12.02 16.20
C GLY A 39 27.40 -11.00 16.54
N THR A 40 26.41 -11.43 17.30
CA THR A 40 25.37 -10.60 17.93
C THR A 40 26.00 -9.58 18.89
N ALA A 41 26.42 -8.42 18.37
CA ALA A 41 26.79 -7.27 19.16
C ALA A 41 25.71 -6.21 18.98
N GLY A 42 25.02 -5.86 20.07
CA GLY A 42 23.99 -4.83 20.07
C GLY A 42 24.53 -3.54 19.44
N GLN A 43 24.02 -3.21 18.25
CA GLN A 43 24.32 -1.93 17.61
C GLN A 43 23.92 -0.83 18.57
N PHE A 44 24.90 -0.08 19.07
CA PHE A 44 24.64 1.17 19.77
C PHE A 44 23.92 2.09 18.78
N MET A 45 22.63 2.27 19.02
CA MET A 45 21.78 3.15 18.23
C MET A 45 21.97 4.59 18.69
N SER A 46 21.97 5.55 17.78
CA SER A 46 21.84 6.96 18.17
C SER A 46 20.48 7.16 18.85
N MET A 47 20.39 8.14 19.76
CA MET A 47 19.13 8.49 20.40
C MET A 47 18.05 8.85 19.36
N ASP A 48 18.45 9.52 18.27
CA ASP A 48 17.57 9.85 17.15
C ASP A 48 17.07 8.59 16.43
N ASP A 49 17.94 7.60 16.21
CA ASP A 49 17.56 6.33 15.58
C ASP A 49 16.58 5.54 16.44
N VAL A 50 16.72 5.60 17.77
CA VAL A 50 15.78 4.98 18.71
C VAL A 50 14.44 5.69 18.64
N LEU A 51 14.42 7.02 18.63
CA LEU A 51 13.20 7.80 18.54
C LEU A 51 12.44 7.51 17.24
N ASP A 52 13.14 7.47 16.11
CA ASP A 52 12.55 7.12 14.82
C ASP A 52 11.96 5.70 14.85
N LYS A 53 12.66 4.73 15.42
CA LYS A 53 12.13 3.36 15.57
C LYS A 53 10.88 3.32 16.43
N LEU A 54 10.82 4.06 17.53
CA LEU A 54 9.63 4.12 18.39
C LEU A 54 8.45 4.76 17.64
N ILE A 55 8.68 5.85 16.91
CA ILE A 55 7.66 6.50 16.09
C ILE A 55 7.12 5.53 15.03
N GLN A 56 7.99 4.81 14.32
CA GLN A 56 7.58 3.83 13.32
C GLN A 56 6.79 2.69 13.95
N LYS A 57 7.25 2.17 15.09
CA LYS A 57 6.54 1.11 15.83
C LYS A 57 5.14 1.58 16.25
N SER A 58 5.04 2.77 16.82
CA SER A 58 3.74 3.33 17.23
C SER A 58 2.80 3.57 16.06
N LYS A 59 3.31 3.97 14.88
CA LYS A 59 2.47 4.08 13.67
C LYS A 59 1.87 2.73 13.26
N VAL A 60 2.70 1.69 13.22
CA VAL A 60 2.25 0.33 12.89
C VAL A 60 1.23 -0.19 13.92
N GLU A 61 1.46 0.08 15.20
CA GLU A 61 0.50 -0.28 16.26
C GLU A 61 -0.83 0.44 16.08
N VAL A 62 -0.82 1.74 15.76
CA VAL A 62 -2.04 2.52 15.49
C VAL A 62 -2.80 1.96 14.28
N GLU A 63 -2.12 1.62 13.20
CA GLU A 63 -2.75 1.03 12.00
C GLU A 63 -3.38 -0.33 12.31
N GLU A 64 -2.74 -1.17 13.12
CA GLU A 64 -3.31 -2.46 13.51
C GLU A 64 -4.52 -2.29 14.43
N GLN A 65 -4.47 -1.37 15.40
CA GLN A 65 -5.61 -1.05 16.24
C GLN A 65 -6.77 -0.46 15.44
N LEU A 66 -6.48 0.36 14.44
CA LEU A 66 -7.47 0.92 13.53
C LEU A 66 -8.14 -0.19 12.70
N ARG A 67 -7.38 -1.19 12.24
CA ARG A 67 -7.93 -2.35 11.53
C ARG A 67 -8.91 -3.12 12.41
N VAL A 68 -8.56 -3.35 13.67
CA VAL A 68 -9.45 -4.03 14.65
C VAL A 68 -10.68 -3.18 14.94
N TYR A 69 -10.51 -1.88 15.18
CA TYR A 69 -11.59 -0.94 15.43
C TYR A 69 -12.60 -0.94 14.28
N THR A 70 -12.12 -0.77 13.05
CA THR A 70 -12.95 -0.72 11.84
C THR A 70 -13.67 -2.05 11.61
N ALA A 71 -12.99 -3.19 11.82
CA ALA A 71 -13.63 -4.50 11.73
C ALA A 71 -14.76 -4.67 12.75
N ASN A 72 -14.54 -4.24 13.99
CA ASN A 72 -15.56 -4.29 15.04
C ASN A 72 -16.75 -3.39 14.72
N THR A 73 -16.53 -2.17 14.24
CA THR A 73 -17.60 -1.24 13.87
C THR A 73 -18.40 -1.76 12.67
N ASN A 74 -17.74 -2.37 11.69
CA ASN A 74 -18.41 -3.03 10.57
C ASN A 74 -19.25 -4.22 11.05
N GLY A 75 -18.71 -5.01 12.00
CA GLY A 75 -19.44 -6.09 12.65
C GLY A 75 -20.69 -5.59 13.41
N LEU A 76 -20.57 -4.48 14.15
CA LEU A 76 -21.71 -3.84 14.82
C LEU A 76 -22.77 -3.36 13.83
N GLY A 77 -22.35 -2.75 12.71
CA GLY A 77 -23.26 -2.38 11.61
C GLY A 77 -23.98 -3.60 11.02
N GLY A 78 -23.26 -4.71 10.80
CA GLY A 78 -23.85 -5.97 10.34
C GLY A 78 -24.82 -6.59 11.34
N ILE A 79 -24.53 -6.55 12.64
CA ILE A 79 -25.45 -7.01 13.68
C ILE A 79 -26.70 -6.11 13.74
N ALA A 80 -26.54 -4.80 13.63
CA ALA A 80 -27.66 -3.86 13.61
C ALA A 80 -28.57 -4.09 12.40
N LEU A 81 -28.00 -4.42 11.23
CA LEU A 81 -28.73 -4.87 10.05
C LEU A 81 -29.57 -6.12 10.34
N LEU A 82 -28.97 -7.16 10.93
CA LEU A 82 -29.68 -8.40 11.29
C LEU A 82 -30.78 -8.18 12.35
N GLN A 83 -30.69 -7.11 13.14
CA GLN A 83 -31.69 -6.71 14.13
C GLN A 83 -32.74 -5.74 13.58
N ASP A 84 -32.74 -5.45 12.28
CA ASP A 84 -33.65 -4.52 11.60
C ASP A 84 -33.54 -3.07 12.13
N LYS A 85 -32.39 -2.73 12.72
CA LYS A 85 -32.05 -1.40 13.23
C LYS A 85 -31.26 -0.63 12.19
N LEU A 86 -31.91 -0.31 11.07
CA LEU A 86 -31.25 0.27 9.91
C LEU A 86 -30.61 1.64 10.20
N LYS A 87 -31.21 2.45 11.09
CA LYS A 87 -30.65 3.75 11.50
C LYS A 87 -29.30 3.60 12.22
N ASP A 88 -29.23 2.68 13.18
CA ASP A 88 -28.01 2.41 13.95
C ASP A 88 -26.91 1.84 13.02
N ALA A 89 -27.29 0.98 12.07
CA ALA A 89 -26.37 0.46 11.06
C ALA A 89 -25.76 1.58 10.20
N ILE A 90 -26.57 2.54 9.74
CA ILE A 90 -26.09 3.71 8.98
C ILE A 90 -25.11 4.53 9.81
N GLU A 91 -25.41 4.80 11.08
CA GLU A 91 -24.52 5.56 11.95
C GLU A 91 -23.16 4.88 12.12
N HIS A 92 -23.16 3.55 12.31
CA HIS A 92 -21.92 2.76 12.41
C HIS A 92 -21.09 2.82 11.13
N TYR A 93 -21.69 2.62 9.95
CA TYR A 93 -20.95 2.68 8.69
C TYR A 93 -20.47 4.10 8.36
N ARG A 94 -21.27 5.12 8.65
CA ARG A 94 -20.85 6.52 8.48
C ARG A 94 -19.65 6.86 9.35
N HIS A 95 -19.61 6.39 10.59
CA HIS A 95 -18.48 6.65 11.48
C HIS A 95 -17.16 6.07 10.93
N VAL A 96 -17.21 4.89 10.31
CA VAL A 96 -16.04 4.29 9.63
C VAL A 96 -15.61 5.14 8.44
N LEU A 97 -16.55 5.62 7.63
CA LEU A 97 -16.25 6.46 6.47
C LEU A 97 -15.70 7.84 6.86
N GLU A 98 -16.22 8.42 7.95
CA GLU A 98 -15.68 9.66 8.52
C GLU A 98 -14.24 9.47 9.00
N THR A 99 -13.95 8.34 9.67
CA THR A 99 -12.60 7.99 10.08
C THR A 99 -11.68 7.83 8.86
N ALA A 100 -12.15 7.16 7.80
CA ALA A 100 -11.42 7.03 6.54
C ALA A 100 -11.21 8.37 5.81
N ALA A 101 -12.12 9.34 5.93
CA ALA A 101 -11.96 10.66 5.34
C ALA A 101 -10.86 11.49 6.03
N THR A 102 -10.49 11.14 7.27
CA THR A 102 -9.41 11.83 8.01
C THR A 102 -8.00 11.32 7.67
N GLU A 103 -7.88 10.31 6.81
CA GLU A 103 -6.60 9.68 6.41
C GLU A 103 -5.57 10.69 5.88
N ASP A 104 -5.99 11.69 5.09
CA ASP A 104 -5.06 12.67 4.50
C ASP A 104 -4.38 13.57 5.55
N ARG A 105 -4.97 13.68 6.74
CA ARG A 105 -4.47 14.49 7.85
C ARG A 105 -3.78 13.65 8.93
N SER A 106 -3.94 12.34 8.88
CA SER A 106 -3.40 11.42 9.88
C SER A 106 -2.21 10.64 9.33
N CYS A 107 -1.45 10.02 10.24
CA CYS A 107 -0.32 9.17 9.89
C CYS A 107 -0.70 7.70 9.71
N PHE A 108 -1.99 7.42 9.54
CA PHE A 108 -2.56 6.07 9.46
C PHE A 108 -3.53 5.97 8.29
N ARG A 109 -3.76 4.75 7.81
CA ARG A 109 -4.71 4.46 6.72
C ARG A 109 -5.70 3.39 7.11
N VAL A 110 -6.96 3.58 6.77
CA VAL A 110 -7.96 2.50 6.87
C VAL A 110 -7.68 1.49 5.76
N ASP A 111 -7.87 0.22 6.08
CA ASP A 111 -7.72 -0.86 5.09
C ASP A 111 -8.71 -0.68 3.93
N ALA A 112 -8.22 -0.80 2.70
CA ALA A 112 -9.03 -0.54 1.52
C ALA A 112 -10.22 -1.50 1.39
N LEU A 113 -10.04 -2.77 1.79
CA LEU A 113 -11.12 -3.76 1.74
C LEU A 113 -12.20 -3.46 2.79
N GLN A 114 -11.79 -3.05 4.00
CA GLN A 114 -12.74 -2.60 5.03
C GLN A 114 -13.56 -1.39 4.58
N ARG A 115 -12.95 -0.46 3.84
CA ARG A 115 -13.63 0.73 3.31
C ARG A 115 -14.59 0.39 2.16
N ILE A 116 -14.22 -0.54 1.29
CA ILE A 116 -15.14 -1.01 0.24
C ILE A 116 -16.34 -1.72 0.88
N HIS A 117 -16.10 -2.59 1.88
CA HIS A 117 -17.17 -3.28 2.60
C HIS A 117 -18.17 -2.32 3.23
N THR A 118 -17.71 -1.23 3.86
CA THR A 118 -18.65 -0.25 4.44
C THR A 118 -19.44 0.51 3.39
N LEU A 119 -18.82 0.85 2.26
CA LEU A 119 -19.52 1.56 1.18
C LEU A 119 -20.63 0.69 0.56
N GLU A 120 -20.32 -0.58 0.25
CA GLU A 120 -21.30 -1.52 -0.31
C GLU A 120 -22.45 -1.77 0.67
N ASN A 121 -22.16 -2.10 1.93
CA ASN A 121 -23.21 -2.32 2.92
C ASN A 121 -24.05 -1.07 3.16
N LEU A 122 -23.44 0.12 3.22
CA LEU A 122 -24.18 1.37 3.37
C LEU A 122 -25.08 1.63 2.16
N HIS A 123 -24.62 1.32 0.95
CA HIS A 123 -25.44 1.43 -0.25
C HIS A 123 -26.67 0.50 -0.19
N GLU A 124 -26.49 -0.75 0.22
CA GLU A 124 -27.58 -1.71 0.42
C GLU A 124 -28.59 -1.20 1.45
N VAL A 125 -28.12 -0.76 2.63
CA VAL A 125 -29.01 -0.24 3.69
C VAL A 125 -29.82 0.96 3.20
N LEU A 126 -29.19 1.87 2.45
CA LEU A 126 -29.87 3.05 1.93
C LEU A 126 -30.89 2.69 0.84
N HIS A 127 -30.62 1.66 0.03
CA HIS A 127 -31.55 1.15 -0.97
C HIS A 127 -32.74 0.41 -0.34
N GLU A 128 -32.57 -0.20 0.84
CA GLU A 128 -33.69 -0.84 1.56
C GLU A 128 -34.63 0.18 2.23
N ILE A 129 -34.11 1.35 2.59
CA ILE A 129 -34.89 2.42 3.25
C ILE A 129 -35.65 3.31 2.24
N LEU A 130 -35.08 3.57 1.06
CA LEU A 130 -35.61 4.47 0.02
C LEU A 130 -36.50 3.74 -0.99
#